data_AF-A0A6V7KM97-F1
#
_entry.id   AF-A0A6V7KM97-F1
#
_cell.length_a   1.000
_cell.length_b   1.000
_cell.length_c   1.000
_cell.angle_alpha   90.00
_cell.angle_beta   90.00
_cell.angle_gamma   90.00
#
_symmetry.space_group_name_H-M   'P 1'
#
loop_
_entity.id
_entity.type
_entity.pdbx_description
1 polymer ?
#
loop_
_entity_poly.entity_id
_entity_poly.type
_entity_poly.pdbx_seq_one_letter_code
_entity_poly.pdbx_strand_id
1 'polypeptide(L)'
;LGQVMLYVDGMNGVMEHGQTVQWLYTLIASKFRLVVKTALKLLLVFVEYVETNSLLLVRAVRSVDTSRGMIPWTNVMNLLKDYDSADMELLVYATTLVNKCLNGIPDQDTYYDQVDCLEEQGIEGIIQRYMSKQGTEIDLLRQLQIYEAVLHHEDGNDRGSPIRQLDDNI
;
A
#
# COMPACT_ATOMS: atom_id res chain seq x y z
N LEU A 1 8.77 18.58 -1.53
CA LEU A 1 8.57 17.43 -0.61
C LEU A 1 9.50 16.27 -0.95
N GLY A 2 9.48 15.72 -2.17
CA GLY A 2 10.38 14.62 -2.53
C GLY A 2 11.87 14.87 -2.25
N GLN A 3 12.39 16.04 -2.59
CA GLN A 3 13.77 16.41 -2.27
C GLN A 3 14.04 16.50 -0.76
N VAL A 4 13.04 16.90 0.04
CA VAL A 4 13.17 17.01 1.50
C VAL A 4 13.28 15.62 2.12
N MET A 5 12.49 14.66 1.64
CA MET A 5 12.47 13.28 2.12
C MET A 5 13.76 12.50 1.82
N LEU A 6 14.64 13.01 0.95
CA LEU A 6 15.96 12.40 0.70
C LEU A 6 16.98 12.71 1.80
N TYR A 7 16.72 13.73 2.64
CA TYR A 7 17.58 14.09 3.75
C TYR A 7 17.00 13.54 5.05
N VAL A 8 17.86 13.02 5.93
CA VAL A 8 17.47 12.45 7.24
C VAL A 8 16.61 13.43 8.04
N ASP A 9 17.07 14.69 8.20
CA ASP A 9 16.31 15.71 8.93
C ASP A 9 14.97 16.04 8.26
N GLY A 10 14.94 16.03 6.93
CA GLY A 10 13.72 16.28 6.18
C GLY A 10 12.69 15.15 6.31
N MET A 11 13.14 13.89 6.31
CA MET A 11 12.29 12.74 6.57
C MET A 11 11.77 12.73 8.01
N ASN A 12 12.64 13.02 8.99
CA ASN A 12 12.22 13.15 10.40
C ASN A 12 11.14 14.22 10.56
N GLY A 13 11.29 15.37 9.91
CA GLY A 13 10.25 16.41 9.92
C GLY A 13 8.92 15.96 9.30
N VAL A 14 8.95 15.10 8.27
CA VAL A 14 7.73 14.50 7.70
C VAL A 14 7.10 13.50 8.66
N MET A 15 7.89 12.68 9.35
CA MET A 15 7.43 11.71 10.35
C MET A 15 6.76 12.41 11.54
N GLU A 16 7.30 13.54 11.99
CA GLU A 16 6.74 14.34 13.08
C GLU A 16 5.46 15.10 12.67
N HIS A 17 5.24 15.32 11.37
CA HIS A 17 4.10 16.08 10.85
C HIS A 17 3.08 15.18 10.14
N GLY A 18 2.27 14.46 10.93
CA GLY A 18 1.30 13.48 10.44
C GLY A 18 0.31 14.02 9.39
N GLN A 19 -0.04 15.31 9.42
CA GLN A 19 -0.89 15.95 8.40
C GLN A 19 -0.26 15.90 7.00
N THR A 20 1.07 15.86 6.90
CA THR A 20 1.77 15.72 5.61
C THR A 20 1.50 14.34 5.00
N VAL A 21 1.55 13.29 5.81
CA VAL A 21 1.26 11.91 5.37
C VAL A 21 -0.22 11.76 5.02
N GLN A 22 -1.11 12.34 5.82
CA GLN A 22 -2.55 12.40 5.51
C GLN A 22 -2.79 13.09 4.16
N TRP A 23 -2.16 14.24 3.95
CA TRP A 23 -2.27 14.97 2.69
C TRP A 23 -1.75 14.14 1.51
N LEU A 24 -0.57 13.54 1.61
CA LEU A 24 -0.05 12.63 0.58
C LEU A 24 -1.04 11.49 0.26
N TYR A 25 -1.65 10.89 1.28
CA TYR A 25 -2.67 9.86 1.10
C TYR A 25 -3.92 10.39 0.37
N THR A 26 -4.38 11.61 0.67
CA THR A 26 -5.52 12.24 -0.04
C THR A 26 -5.24 12.47 -1.53
N LEU A 27 -3.98 12.71 -1.91
CA LEU A 27 -3.58 12.96 -3.29
C LEU A 27 -3.71 11.71 -4.19
N ILE A 28 -3.81 10.51 -3.62
CA ILE A 28 -4.09 9.28 -4.37
C ILE A 28 -5.46 9.36 -5.09
N ALA A 29 -6.43 10.09 -4.52
CA ALA A 29 -7.75 10.30 -5.11
C ALA A 29 -7.79 11.43 -6.16
N SER A 30 -6.63 11.98 -6.56
CA SER A 30 -6.56 13.07 -7.52
C SER A 30 -7.00 12.63 -8.93
N LYS A 31 -7.65 13.53 -9.66
CA LYS A 31 -7.96 13.32 -11.09
C LYS A 31 -6.72 13.40 -11.99
N PHE A 32 -5.60 13.90 -11.48
CA PHE A 32 -4.37 14.07 -12.24
C PHE A 32 -3.42 12.91 -11.99
N ARG A 33 -3.25 12.05 -13.00
CA ARG A 33 -2.39 10.85 -12.97
C ARG A 33 -0.97 11.12 -12.44
N LEU A 34 -0.35 12.23 -12.85
CA LEU A 34 0.98 12.59 -12.37
C LEU A 34 1.01 12.87 -10.86
N VAL A 35 -0.04 13.49 -10.31
CA VAL A 35 -0.15 13.76 -8.87
C VAL A 35 -0.29 12.45 -8.10
N VAL A 36 -1.14 11.54 -8.58
CA VAL A 36 -1.30 10.19 -7.99
C VAL A 36 0.03 9.44 -8.01
N LYS A 37 0.73 9.43 -9.15
CA LYS A 37 2.05 8.81 -9.31
C LYS A 37 3.06 9.35 -8.29
N THR A 38 3.16 10.66 -8.19
CA THR A 38 4.10 11.31 -7.26
C THR A 38 3.72 11.00 -5.81
N ALA A 39 2.44 11.04 -5.46
CA ALA A 39 1.98 10.72 -4.10
C ALA A 39 2.34 9.29 -3.70
N LEU A 40 2.04 8.30 -4.55
CA LEU A 40 2.37 6.89 -4.30
C LEU A 40 3.89 6.69 -4.14
N LYS A 41 4.71 7.30 -5.01
CA LYS A 41 6.17 7.21 -4.89
C LYS A 41 6.70 7.81 -3.60
N LEU A 42 6.16 8.96 -3.17
CA LEU A 42 6.58 9.58 -1.91
C LEU A 42 6.16 8.74 -0.72
N LEU A 43 4.95 8.17 -0.74
CA LEU A 43 4.49 7.26 0.31
C LEU A 43 5.32 5.97 0.37
N LEU A 44 5.75 5.43 -0.78
CA LEU A 44 6.69 4.31 -0.84
C LEU A 44 8.03 4.66 -0.19
N VAL A 45 8.66 5.77 -0.61
CA VAL A 45 9.90 6.26 0.01
C VAL A 45 9.74 6.48 1.51
N PHE A 46 8.57 6.94 1.96
CA PHE A 46 8.26 7.12 3.37
C PHE A 46 8.24 5.79 4.13
N VAL A 47 7.48 4.79 3.67
CA VAL A 47 7.39 3.49 4.38
C VAL A 47 8.68 2.68 4.29
N GLU A 48 9.48 2.87 3.24
CA GLU A 48 10.78 2.19 3.08
C GLU A 48 11.89 2.76 3.96
N TYR A 49 11.72 3.99 4.46
CA TYR A 49 12.76 4.66 5.23
C TYR A 49 13.05 3.96 6.56
N VAL A 50 12.00 3.58 7.31
CA VAL A 50 12.08 2.84 8.56
C VAL A 50 10.77 2.10 8.79
N GLU A 51 10.83 0.87 9.32
CA GLU A 51 9.67 -0.02 9.48
C GLU A 51 8.49 0.65 10.22
N THR A 52 8.78 1.46 11.25
CA THR A 52 7.78 2.15 12.07
C THR A 52 6.95 3.18 11.30
N ASN A 53 7.39 3.63 10.13
CA ASN A 53 6.61 4.54 9.28
C ASN A 53 5.33 3.88 8.74
N SER A 54 5.27 2.56 8.70
CA SER A 54 4.05 1.81 8.35
C SER A 54 2.90 2.15 9.29
N LEU A 55 3.15 2.24 10.60
CA LEU A 55 2.13 2.62 11.58
C LEU A 55 1.71 4.09 11.44
N LEU A 56 2.63 4.97 11.03
CA LEU A 56 2.30 6.37 10.73
C LEU A 56 1.40 6.48 9.50
N LEU A 57 1.66 5.68 8.46
CA LEU A 57 0.79 5.60 7.29
C LEU A 57 -0.59 5.05 7.66
N VAL A 58 -0.67 3.95 8.41
CA VAL A 58 -1.95 3.39 8.89
C VAL A 58 -2.78 4.44 9.62
N ARG A 59 -2.16 5.20 10.54
CA ARG A 59 -2.85 6.30 11.25
C ARG A 59 -3.34 7.39 10.30
N ALA A 60 -2.53 7.75 9.30
CA ALA A 60 -2.90 8.75 8.30
C ALA A 60 -4.08 8.29 7.43
N VAL A 61 -4.05 7.05 6.95
CA VAL A 61 -5.13 6.42 6.17
C VAL A 61 -6.43 6.42 6.98
N ARG A 62 -6.40 5.87 8.21
CA ARG A 62 -7.56 5.83 9.09
C ARG A 62 -8.11 7.25 9.31
N SER A 63 -7.27 8.20 9.70
CA SER A 63 -7.69 9.58 9.94
C SER A 63 -8.39 10.22 8.74
N VAL A 64 -7.89 10.00 7.52
CA VAL A 64 -8.47 10.58 6.31
C VAL A 64 -9.79 9.92 5.97
N ASP A 65 -9.86 8.60 5.92
CA ASP A 65 -11.05 7.90 5.44
C ASP A 65 -12.18 7.91 6.48
N THR A 66 -11.87 7.67 7.75
CA THR A 66 -12.91 7.65 8.80
C THR A 66 -13.51 9.03 9.02
N SER A 67 -12.73 10.12 8.86
CA SER A 67 -13.27 11.49 8.90
C SER A 67 -14.28 11.78 7.80
N ARG A 68 -14.26 11.00 6.71
CA ARG A 68 -15.19 11.07 5.58
C ARG A 68 -16.31 10.03 5.67
N GLY A 69 -16.36 9.24 6.74
CA GLY A 69 -17.29 8.11 6.89
C GLY A 69 -16.99 6.93 5.96
N MET A 70 -15.75 6.82 5.50
CA MET A 70 -15.28 5.75 4.59
C MET A 70 -14.44 4.72 5.35
N ILE A 71 -14.34 3.52 4.80
CA ILE A 71 -13.48 2.45 5.31
C ILE A 71 -12.01 2.81 4.99
N PRO A 72 -11.05 2.62 5.91
CA PRO A 72 -9.63 2.82 5.65
C PRO A 72 -9.18 2.13 4.35
N TRP A 73 -8.27 2.76 3.60
CA TRP A 73 -7.75 2.31 2.29
C TRP A 73 -8.64 2.63 1.09
N THR A 74 -9.72 3.39 1.26
CA THR A 74 -10.67 3.73 0.19
C THR A 74 -10.00 4.33 -1.04
N ASN A 75 -9.06 5.27 -0.88
CA ASN A 75 -8.43 5.91 -2.04
C ASN A 75 -7.60 4.92 -2.88
N VAL A 76 -6.94 3.97 -2.22
CA VAL A 76 -6.15 2.91 -2.89
C VAL A 76 -7.08 1.89 -3.54
N MET A 77 -8.11 1.45 -2.82
CA MET A 77 -9.08 0.48 -3.32
C MET A 77 -9.85 1.02 -4.53
N ASN A 78 -10.19 2.31 -4.55
CA ASN A 78 -10.82 2.92 -5.72
C ASN A 78 -9.90 2.95 -6.94
N LEU A 79 -8.60 3.19 -6.74
CA LEU A 79 -7.61 3.13 -7.81
C LEU A 79 -7.49 1.70 -8.39
N LEU A 80 -7.51 0.68 -7.54
CA LEU A 80 -7.47 -0.73 -7.95
C LEU A 80 -8.78 -1.21 -8.63
N LYS A 81 -9.92 -0.57 -8.34
CA LYS A 81 -11.23 -0.90 -8.92
C LYS A 81 -11.48 -0.23 -10.28
N ASP A 82 -10.69 0.76 -10.68
CA ASP A 82 -10.88 1.48 -11.94
C ASP A 82 -10.30 0.70 -13.13
N TYR A 83 -10.90 -0.45 -13.43
CA TYR A 83 -10.36 -1.42 -14.39
C TYR A 83 -10.24 -0.91 -15.83
N ASP A 84 -11.11 0.01 -16.24
CA ASP A 84 -11.22 0.46 -17.63
C ASP A 84 -10.28 1.62 -17.94
N SER A 85 -9.90 2.41 -16.93
CA SER A 85 -8.88 3.48 -17.01
C SER A 85 -7.57 3.17 -16.26
N ALA A 86 -7.40 1.92 -15.81
CA ALA A 86 -6.27 1.49 -15.00
C ALA A 86 -4.91 1.77 -15.67
N ASP A 87 -4.12 2.64 -15.05
CA ASP A 87 -2.69 2.71 -15.29
C ASP A 87 -1.98 1.62 -14.49
N MET A 88 -1.51 0.57 -15.16
CA MET A 88 -0.83 -0.56 -14.52
C MET A 88 0.35 -0.13 -13.66
N GLU A 89 1.12 0.90 -14.05
CA GLU A 89 2.23 1.41 -13.25
C GLU A 89 1.75 1.96 -11.89
N LEU A 90 0.61 2.66 -11.87
CA LEU A 90 0.01 3.13 -10.62
C LEU A 90 -0.52 1.99 -9.77
N LEU A 91 -1.08 0.95 -10.40
CA LEU A 91 -1.55 -0.22 -9.67
C LEU A 91 -0.39 -0.96 -9.02
N VAL A 92 0.75 -1.12 -9.72
CA VAL A 92 1.97 -1.69 -9.14
C VAL A 92 2.41 -0.88 -7.92
N TYR A 93 2.51 0.44 -8.03
CA TYR A 93 2.87 1.28 -6.87
C TYR A 93 1.87 1.19 -5.72
N ALA A 94 0.57 1.16 -6.02
CA ALA A 94 -0.48 1.07 -5.02
C ALA A 94 -0.45 -0.26 -4.26
N THR A 95 -0.37 -1.39 -4.98
CA THR A 95 -0.26 -2.71 -4.35
C THR A 95 1.05 -2.88 -3.59
N THR A 96 2.16 -2.35 -4.13
CA THR A 96 3.47 -2.37 -3.44
C THR A 96 3.41 -1.58 -2.14
N LEU A 97 2.73 -0.41 -2.14
CA LEU A 97 2.57 0.41 -0.94
C LEU A 97 1.78 -0.34 0.14
N VAL A 98 0.69 -1.01 -0.24
CA VAL A 98 -0.10 -1.86 0.67
C VAL A 98 0.78 -2.97 1.24
N ASN A 99 1.46 -3.73 0.39
CA ASN A 99 2.32 -4.84 0.82
C ASN A 99 3.41 -4.39 1.80
N LYS A 100 4.14 -3.32 1.47
CA LYS A 100 5.20 -2.80 2.35
C LYS A 100 4.65 -2.25 3.65
N CYS A 101 3.51 -1.56 3.60
CA CYS A 101 2.87 -1.06 4.81
C CYS A 101 2.42 -2.21 5.72
N LEU A 102 1.77 -3.24 5.19
CA LEU A 102 1.31 -4.39 5.96
C LEU A 102 2.49 -5.16 6.56
N ASN A 103 3.54 -5.43 5.76
CA ASN A 103 4.74 -6.13 6.21
C ASN A 103 5.53 -5.36 7.30
N GLY A 104 5.37 -4.03 7.38
CA GLY A 104 5.98 -3.22 8.44
C GLY A 104 5.13 -3.08 9.71
N ILE A 105 3.98 -3.75 9.80
CA ILE A 105 3.17 -3.78 11.03
C ILE A 105 3.76 -4.86 11.98
N PRO A 106 4.07 -4.51 13.24
CA PRO A 106 4.79 -5.43 14.14
C PRO A 106 3.89 -6.42 14.90
N ASP A 107 2.58 -6.20 14.92
CA ASP A 107 1.61 -7.01 15.69
C ASP A 107 0.44 -7.50 14.82
N GLN A 108 0.01 -8.73 15.07
CA GLN A 108 -1.03 -9.39 14.28
C GLN A 108 -2.39 -8.70 14.41
N ASP A 109 -2.73 -8.17 15.58
CA ASP A 109 -4.00 -7.45 15.79
C ASP A 109 -4.11 -6.27 14.82
N THR A 110 -3.09 -5.41 14.76
CA THR A 110 -3.08 -4.26 13.84
C THR A 110 -3.00 -4.70 12.38
N TYR A 111 -2.33 -5.81 12.07
CA TYR A 111 -2.24 -6.36 10.72
C TYR A 111 -3.63 -6.78 10.22
N TYR A 112 -4.34 -7.63 10.99
CA TYR A 112 -5.67 -8.12 10.65
C TYR A 112 -6.71 -7.00 10.61
N ASP A 113 -6.61 -6.01 11.50
CA ASP A 113 -7.38 -4.76 11.41
C ASP A 113 -7.30 -4.09 10.02
N GLN A 114 -6.14 -4.14 9.36
CA GLN A 114 -5.94 -3.57 8.03
C GLN A 114 -6.41 -4.49 6.92
N VAL A 115 -6.13 -5.80 7.04
CA VAL A 115 -6.60 -6.80 6.08
C VAL A 115 -8.13 -6.80 6.02
N ASP A 116 -8.81 -6.80 7.16
CA ASP A 116 -10.28 -6.74 7.25
C ASP A 116 -10.84 -5.53 6.49
N CYS A 117 -10.19 -4.36 6.62
CA CYS A 117 -10.59 -3.15 5.88
C CYS A 117 -10.45 -3.33 4.35
N LEU A 118 -9.42 -4.03 3.88
CA LEU A 118 -9.19 -4.30 2.46
C LEU A 118 -10.17 -5.36 1.93
N GLU A 119 -10.43 -6.40 2.73
CA GLU A 119 -11.38 -7.47 2.44
C GLU A 119 -12.83 -6.98 2.38
N GLU A 120 -13.25 -6.14 3.34
CA GLU A 120 -14.58 -5.50 3.34
C GLU A 120 -14.80 -4.67 2.05
N GLN A 121 -13.71 -4.14 1.49
CA GLN A 121 -13.73 -3.42 0.22
C GLN A 121 -13.55 -4.30 -1.01
N GLY A 122 -13.42 -5.63 -0.85
CA GLY A 122 -13.43 -6.61 -1.93
C GLY A 122 -12.09 -6.80 -2.64
N ILE A 123 -10.96 -6.71 -1.93
CA ILE A 123 -9.63 -6.92 -2.51
C ILE A 123 -9.45 -8.29 -3.16
N GLU A 124 -10.06 -9.34 -2.61
CA GLU A 124 -10.00 -10.70 -3.18
C GLU A 124 -10.54 -10.73 -4.62
N GLY A 125 -11.70 -10.11 -4.85
CA GLY A 125 -12.30 -10.04 -6.19
C GLY A 125 -11.47 -9.20 -7.17
N ILE A 126 -10.77 -8.17 -6.67
CA ILE A 126 -9.82 -7.38 -7.47
C ILE A 126 -8.65 -8.28 -7.91
N ILE A 127 -8.04 -9.01 -6.97
CA ILE A 127 -6.91 -9.90 -7.23
C ILE A 127 -7.30 -10.96 -8.26
N GLN A 128 -8.38 -11.70 -8.03
CA GLN A 128 -8.86 -12.75 -8.94
C GLN A 128 -9.09 -12.21 -10.36
N ARG A 129 -9.59 -10.99 -10.49
CA ARG A 129 -9.83 -10.36 -11.80
C ARG A 129 -8.54 -10.00 -12.52
N TYR A 130 -7.54 -9.46 -11.85
CA TYR A 130 -6.24 -9.17 -12.48
C TYR A 130 -5.47 -10.44 -12.84
N MET A 131 -5.54 -11.47 -11.99
CA MET A 131 -4.89 -12.77 -12.20
C MET A 131 -5.47 -13.55 -13.39
N SER A 132 -6.77 -13.41 -13.65
CA SER A 132 -7.45 -14.09 -14.77
C SER A 132 -7.39 -13.33 -16.10
N LYS A 133 -7.11 -12.02 -16.07
CA LYS A 133 -7.07 -11.17 -17.27
C LYS A 133 -5.76 -11.40 -18.04
N GLN A 134 -5.90 -11.79 -19.31
CA GLN A 134 -4.75 -11.87 -20.22
C GLN A 134 -4.16 -10.49 -20.47
N GLY A 135 -2.82 -10.41 -20.46
CA GLY A 135 -2.09 -9.14 -20.70
C GLY A 135 -1.98 -8.24 -19.47
N THR A 136 -2.36 -8.69 -18.28
CA THR A 136 -1.99 -8.01 -17.03
C THR A 136 -0.46 -7.98 -16.89
N GLU A 137 0.07 -6.85 -16.46
CA GLU A 137 1.51 -6.65 -16.29
C GLU A 137 2.08 -7.60 -15.22
N ILE A 138 3.24 -8.18 -15.51
CA ILE A 138 3.88 -9.21 -14.67
C ILE A 138 4.19 -8.66 -13.27
N ASP A 139 4.63 -7.41 -13.18
CA ASP A 139 4.97 -6.77 -11.91
C ASP A 139 3.73 -6.59 -11.02
N LEU A 140 2.57 -6.29 -11.61
CA LEU A 140 1.32 -6.21 -10.86
C LEU A 140 0.90 -7.58 -10.35
N LEU A 141 0.96 -8.62 -11.19
CA LEU A 141 0.66 -9.99 -10.79
C LEU A 141 1.56 -10.44 -9.64
N ARG A 142 2.86 -10.12 -9.72
CA ARG A 142 3.82 -10.43 -8.66
C ARG A 142 3.46 -9.76 -7.33
N GLN A 143 3.06 -8.48 -7.36
CA GLN A 143 2.66 -7.78 -6.13
C GLN A 143 1.36 -8.35 -5.52
N LEU A 144 0.39 -8.75 -6.35
CA LEU A 144 -0.83 -9.40 -5.86
C LEU A 144 -0.53 -10.79 -5.29
N GLN A 145 0.38 -11.56 -5.90
CA GLN A 145 0.84 -12.84 -5.35
C GLN A 145 1.58 -12.68 -4.02
N ILE A 146 2.38 -11.63 -3.86
CA ILE A 146 3.03 -11.32 -2.58
C ILE A 146 1.98 -11.05 -1.50
N TYR A 147 0.95 -10.27 -1.81
CA TYR A 147 -0.16 -10.02 -0.89
C TYR A 147 -0.80 -11.33 -0.41
N GLU A 148 -1.21 -12.21 -1.34
CA GLU A 148 -1.84 -13.49 -1.01
C GLU A 148 -0.90 -14.42 -0.22
N ALA A 149 0.38 -14.48 -0.59
CA ALA A 149 1.35 -15.34 0.08
C ALA A 149 1.64 -14.91 1.52
N VAL A 150 1.74 -13.59 1.77
CA VAL A 150 1.94 -13.07 3.14
C VAL A 150 0.69 -13.30 3.98
N LEU A 151 -0.50 -13.05 3.43
CA LEU A 151 -1.76 -13.31 4.15
C LEU A 151 -1.90 -14.79 4.54
N HIS A 152 -1.62 -15.70 3.61
CA HIS A 152 -1.63 -17.14 3.89
C HIS A 152 -0.61 -17.56 4.97
N HIS A 153 0.54 -16.88 5.01
CA HIS A 153 1.55 -17.10 6.05
C HIS A 153 1.07 -16.66 7.43
N GLU A 154 0.47 -15.47 7.53
CA GLU A 154 -0.09 -14.93 8.77
C GLU A 154 -1.23 -15.79 9.32
N ASP A 155 -2.05 -16.38 8.43
CA ASP A 155 -3.13 -17.32 8.79
C ASP A 155 -2.63 -18.65 9.38
N GLY A 156 -1.32 -18.86 9.42
CA GLY A 156 -0.70 -20.06 10.00
C GLY A 156 -0.82 -21.31 9.13
N ASN A 157 -1.21 -21.16 7.86
CA ASN A 157 -1.44 -22.28 6.95
C ASN A 157 -0.17 -22.81 6.26
N ASP A 158 1.02 -22.23 6.50
CA ASP A 158 2.29 -22.74 5.94
C ASP A 158 3.30 -23.22 6.98
N ARG A 159 3.48 -24.54 7.03
CA ARG A 159 4.65 -25.24 7.63
C ARG A 159 5.87 -25.22 6.69
N GLY A 160 6.20 -24.09 6.07
CA GLY A 160 7.28 -24.04 5.07
C GLY A 160 7.88 -22.67 4.77
N SER A 161 8.79 -22.21 5.64
CA SER A 161 9.99 -21.36 5.43
C SER A 161 9.95 -20.08 4.55
N PRO A 162 10.68 -19.00 4.94
CA PRO A 162 10.28 -17.61 4.77
C PRO A 162 10.72 -16.94 3.47
N ILE A 163 9.90 -15.97 3.03
CA ILE A 163 10.11 -15.03 1.92
C ILE A 163 11.14 -13.95 2.31
N ARG A 164 12.33 -14.36 2.75
CA ARG A 164 13.49 -13.46 2.97
C ARG A 164 14.51 -13.47 1.83
N GLN A 165 14.23 -14.17 0.72
CA GLN A 165 15.18 -14.35 -0.40
C GLN A 165 14.74 -13.72 -1.73
N LEU A 166 13.60 -13.00 -1.79
CA LEU A 166 13.19 -12.33 -3.03
C LEU A 166 13.71 -10.89 -3.17
N ASP A 167 14.27 -10.31 -2.11
CA ASP A 167 14.81 -8.94 -2.12
C ASP A 167 16.28 -8.84 -2.61
N ASP A 168 17.02 -9.95 -2.65
CA ASP A 168 18.47 -9.92 -2.98
C ASP A 168 18.81 -10.10 -4.48
N ASN A 169 17.83 -10.06 -5.39
CA ASN A 169 18.07 -10.33 -6.81
C ASN A 169 17.47 -9.33 -7.81
N ILE A 170 17.28 -8.06 -7.45
CA ILE A 170 17.11 -6.95 -8.43
C ILE A 170 17.79 -5.67 -7.90
#